data_AF-A0A0M1J7Q0-F1
#
_entry.id   AF-A0A0M1J7Q0-F1
#
_cell.length_a   1.000
_cell.length_b   1.000
_cell.length_c   1.000
_cell.angle_alpha   90.00
_cell.angle_beta   90.00
_cell.angle_gamma   90.00
#
_symmetry.space_group_name_H-M   'P 1'
#
loop_
_entity.id
_entity.type
_entity.pdbx_description
1 polymer ?
#
loop_
_entity_poly.entity_id
_entity_poly.type
_entity_poly.pdbx_seq_one_letter_code
_entity_poly.pdbx_strand_id
1 'polypeptide(L)'
;MEKIANYLVNRRAGVLLHLTSLPGIDGGNLGQEAYRFVDFLSNNGFSIWQMLPIGPTGPDGSPYQSSSVHAGNPRFIDFTPKALFNW
;
A
#
# COMPACT_ATOMS: atom_id res chain seq x y z
N MET A 1 -29.80 -21.90 5.69
CA MET A 1 -29.36 -21.94 4.28
C MET A 1 -28.98 -20.55 3.79
N GLU A 2 -29.88 -19.57 3.84
CA GLU A 2 -29.65 -18.18 3.39
C GLU A 2 -28.50 -17.44 4.11
N LYS A 3 -28.38 -17.59 5.43
CA LYS A 3 -27.29 -17.00 6.23
C LYS A 3 -25.90 -17.53 5.84
N ILE A 4 -25.79 -18.82 5.51
CA ILE A 4 -24.52 -19.46 5.10
C ILE A 4 -24.11 -18.96 3.71
N ALA A 5 -25.07 -18.86 2.79
CA ALA A 5 -24.81 -18.29 1.47
C ALA A 5 -24.24 -16.86 1.57
N ASN A 6 -24.77 -16.02 2.46
CA ASN A 6 -24.26 -14.66 2.66
C ASN A 6 -22.80 -14.59 3.17
N TYR A 7 -22.35 -15.52 4.02
CA TYR A 7 -20.93 -15.57 4.43
C TYR A 7 -20.00 -16.00 3.31
N LEU A 8 -20.49 -16.83 2.37
CA LEU A 8 -19.71 -17.33 1.26
C LEU A 8 -19.55 -16.29 0.14
N VAL A 9 -20.56 -15.43 -0.07
CA VAL A 9 -20.55 -14.37 -1.11
C VAL A 9 -19.51 -13.29 -0.82
N ASN A 10 -19.18 -13.01 0.45
CA ASN A 10 -18.24 -11.96 0.83
C ASN A 10 -16.81 -12.46 1.07
N ARG A 11 -16.48 -13.68 0.65
CA ARG A 11 -15.12 -14.20 0.78
C ARG A 11 -14.17 -13.43 -0.14
N ARG A 12 -13.10 -12.91 0.44
CA ARG A 12 -12.05 -12.16 -0.26
C ARG A 12 -10.67 -12.60 0.21
N ALA A 13 -9.70 -12.45 -0.67
CA ALA A 13 -8.29 -12.66 -0.39
C ALA A 13 -7.52 -11.36 -0.62
N GLY A 14 -6.36 -11.26 0.00
CA GLY A 14 -5.49 -10.10 -0.13
C GLY A 14 -4.04 -10.42 0.14
N VAL A 15 -3.22 -9.39 -0.04
CA VAL A 15 -1.77 -9.45 0.21
C VAL A 15 -1.41 -8.39 1.25
N LEU A 16 -0.60 -8.79 2.23
CA LEU A 16 0.10 -7.88 3.13
C LEU A 16 1.45 -7.53 2.50
N LEU A 17 1.62 -6.27 2.11
CA LEU A 17 2.87 -5.76 1.57
C LEU A 17 2.99 -4.28 1.93
N HIS A 18 4.08 -3.88 2.58
CA HIS A 18 4.29 -2.46 2.89
C HIS A 18 4.87 -1.72 1.67
N LEU A 19 4.62 -0.41 1.56
CA LEU A 19 5.12 0.42 0.45
C LEU A 19 6.64 0.34 0.30
N THR A 20 7.38 0.30 1.41
CA THR A 20 8.84 0.15 1.42
C THR A 20 9.33 -1.11 0.71
N SER A 21 8.49 -2.14 0.62
CA SER A 21 8.82 -3.44 0.00
C SER A 21 8.51 -3.48 -1.51
N LEU A 22 7.87 -2.44 -2.07
CA LEU A 22 7.74 -2.34 -3.52
C LEU A 22 9.13 -2.06 -4.14
N PRO A 23 9.37 -2.49 -5.39
CA PRO A 23 10.60 -2.17 -6.09
C PRO A 23 10.81 -0.65 -6.24
N GLY A 24 12.06 -0.20 -6.16
CA GLY A 24 12.43 1.20 -6.35
C GLY A 24 13.85 1.53 -5.90
N ILE A 25 14.43 2.60 -6.46
CA ILE A 25 15.69 3.19 -5.98
C ILE A 25 15.37 3.80 -4.61
N ASP A 26 16.00 3.27 -3.56
CA ASP A 26 15.75 3.59 -2.15
C ASP A 26 14.43 3.05 -1.55
N GLY A 27 13.94 1.93 -2.09
CA GLY A 27 12.71 1.28 -1.66
C GLY A 27 11.49 1.81 -2.42
N GLY A 28 10.31 1.33 -2.04
CA GLY A 28 9.09 1.67 -2.76
C GLY A 28 8.41 2.97 -2.31
N ASN A 29 7.60 3.51 -3.20
CA ASN A 29 6.81 4.74 -3.03
C ASN A 29 5.39 4.56 -3.61
N LEU A 30 4.58 5.63 -3.59
CA LEU A 30 3.24 5.68 -4.20
C LEU A 30 3.30 6.07 -5.68
N GLY A 31 4.24 5.50 -6.43
CA GLY A 31 4.45 5.75 -7.86
C GLY A 31 4.05 4.56 -8.75
N GLN A 32 4.72 4.44 -9.90
CA GLN A 32 4.40 3.46 -10.94
C GLN A 32 4.34 2.01 -10.44
N GLU A 33 5.24 1.61 -9.52
CA GLU A 33 5.26 0.24 -8.98
C GLU A 33 4.07 -0.05 -8.05
N ALA A 34 3.52 0.96 -7.36
CA ALA A 34 2.30 0.81 -6.58
C ALA A 34 1.08 0.56 -7.50
N TYR A 35 0.99 1.29 -8.63
CA TYR A 35 -0.03 1.02 -9.64
C TYR A 35 0.10 -0.40 -10.21
N ARG A 36 1.31 -0.82 -10.59
CA ARG A 36 1.58 -2.17 -11.08
C ARG A 36 1.20 -3.24 -10.06
N PHE A 37 1.41 -2.98 -8.77
CA PHE A 37 1.00 -3.90 -7.71
C PHE A 37 -0.53 -3.99 -7.58
N VAL A 38 -1.24 -2.86 -7.66
CA VAL A 38 -2.72 -2.86 -7.68
C VAL A 38 -3.25 -3.59 -8.90
N ASP A 39 -2.66 -3.37 -10.08
CA ASP A 39 -3.01 -4.09 -11.31
C ASP A 39 -2.76 -5.60 -11.13
N PHE A 40 -1.63 -5.99 -10.54
CA PHE A 40 -1.35 -7.38 -10.22
C PHE A 40 -2.41 -7.98 -9.29
N LEU A 41 -2.79 -7.30 -8.21
CA LEU A 41 -3.83 -7.78 -7.29
C LEU A 41 -5.16 -7.97 -8.01
N SER A 42 -5.60 -6.94 -8.76
CA SER A 42 -6.85 -6.95 -9.52
C SER A 42 -6.88 -8.09 -10.55
N ASN A 43 -5.81 -8.24 -11.34
CA ASN A 43 -5.70 -9.26 -12.39
C ASN A 43 -5.68 -10.70 -11.82
N ASN A 44 -5.32 -10.87 -10.55
CA ASN A 44 -5.28 -12.18 -9.88
C ASN A 44 -6.45 -12.41 -8.92
N GLY A 45 -7.47 -11.52 -8.91
CA GLY A 45 -8.67 -11.67 -8.10
C GLY A 45 -8.49 -11.35 -6.61
N PHE A 46 -7.36 -10.75 -6.22
CA PHE A 46 -7.18 -10.19 -4.89
C PHE A 46 -7.93 -8.85 -4.79
N SER A 47 -8.61 -8.63 -3.66
CA SER A 47 -9.42 -7.41 -3.45
C SER A 47 -9.07 -6.67 -2.16
N ILE A 48 -7.97 -7.07 -1.51
CA ILE A 48 -7.44 -6.39 -0.33
C ILE A 48 -5.92 -6.22 -0.50
N TRP A 49 -5.46 -4.99 -0.26
CA TRP A 49 -4.07 -4.70 0.02
C TRP A 49 -3.97 -4.19 1.46
N GLN A 50 -3.30 -4.95 2.32
CA GLN A 50 -3.02 -4.52 3.69
C GLN A 50 -1.60 -3.96 3.78
N MET A 51 -1.42 -2.91 4.58
CA MET A 51 -0.14 -2.26 4.84
C MET A 51 0.09 -2.08 6.35
N LEU A 52 1.35 -1.89 6.72
CA LEU A 52 1.75 -1.33 8.03
C LEU A 52 1.43 0.18 8.06
N PRO A 53 1.52 0.86 9.23
CA PRO A 53 1.30 2.30 9.29
C PRO A 53 2.27 3.08 8.40
N ILE A 54 1.78 4.11 7.73
CA ILE A 54 2.50 4.88 6.69
C ILE A 54 3.04 6.22 7.19
N GLY A 55 3.13 6.41 8.50
CA GLY A 55 3.57 7.66 9.12
C GLY A 55 5.09 7.88 9.07
N PRO A 56 5.57 9.09 9.38
CA PRO A 56 7.00 9.38 9.49
C PRO A 56 7.66 8.50 10.56
N THR A 57 8.67 7.73 10.18
CA THR A 57 9.38 6.81 11.08
C THR A 57 10.56 7.49 11.77
N GLY A 58 10.87 7.05 12.98
CA GLY A 58 12.12 7.39 13.66
C GLY A 58 13.38 6.76 13.01
N PRO A 59 14.57 6.98 13.60
CA PRO A 59 15.84 6.43 13.09
C PRO A 59 15.91 4.90 13.06
N ASP A 60 15.10 4.22 13.88
CA ASP A 60 14.98 2.76 13.91
C ASP A 60 14.15 2.20 12.76
N GLY A 61 13.47 3.06 12.00
CA GLY A 61 12.66 2.69 10.84
C GLY A 61 11.34 2.00 11.17
N SER A 62 10.92 1.96 12.45
CA SER A 62 9.69 1.29 12.85
C SER A 62 8.45 2.08 12.39
N PRO A 63 7.54 1.47 11.59
CA PRO A 63 6.29 2.13 11.19
C PRO A 63 5.32 2.32 12.37
N TYR A 64 5.55 1.63 13.49
CA TYR A 64 4.74 1.76 14.69
C TYR A 64 5.23 2.85 15.64
N GLN A 65 6.41 3.41 15.39
CA GLN A 65 6.98 4.52 16.14
C GLN A 65 6.97 5.79 15.29
N SER A 66 5.77 6.34 15.11
CA SER A 66 5.57 7.56 14.33
C SER A 66 5.57 8.81 15.20
N SER A 67 6.18 9.90 14.71
CA SER A 67 6.10 11.23 15.33
C SER A 67 4.72 11.87 15.19
N SER A 68 3.85 11.33 14.34
CA SER A 68 2.48 11.80 14.11
C SER A 68 1.52 10.66 13.82
N VAL A 69 0.32 10.72 14.38
CA VAL A 69 -0.76 9.77 14.09
C VAL A 69 -1.58 10.12 12.85
N HIS A 70 -1.36 11.31 12.26
CA HIS A 70 -2.12 11.82 11.11
C HIS A 70 -1.27 12.03 9.85
N ALA A 71 0.03 12.29 10.00
CA ALA A 71 0.89 12.57 8.85
C ALA A 71 1.24 11.31 8.06
N GLY A 72 1.43 11.45 6.76
CA GLY A 72 2.09 10.44 5.93
C GLY A 72 3.61 10.66 5.89
N ASN A 73 4.38 9.60 5.67
CA ASN A 73 5.82 9.67 5.50
C ASN A 73 6.17 10.30 4.13
N PRO A 74 6.88 11.44 4.08
CA PRO A 74 7.23 12.10 2.81
C PRO A 74 8.05 11.21 1.86
N ARG A 75 8.74 10.19 2.39
CA ARG A 75 9.49 9.22 1.57
C ARG A 75 8.62 8.49 0.55
N PHE A 76 7.32 8.36 0.78
CA PHE A 76 6.42 7.66 -0.13
C PHE A 76 5.90 8.52 -1.28
N ILE A 77 6.27 9.80 -1.36
CA ILE A 77 5.91 10.66 -2.48
C ILE A 77 6.72 10.23 -3.72
N ASP A 78 6.03 10.05 -4.84
CA ASP A 78 6.68 9.88 -6.14
C ASP A 78 7.13 11.24 -6.67
N PHE A 79 8.45 11.43 -6.81
CA PHE A 79 9.07 12.66 -7.32
C PHE A 79 9.34 12.60 -8.83
N THR A 80 8.81 11.60 -9.55
CA THR A 80 8.93 11.57 -11.01
C THR A 80 8.25 12.79 -11.66
N PRO A 81 8.73 13.29 -12.81
CA PRO A 81 8.10 14.43 -13.48
C PRO A 81 6.62 14.19 -13.79
N LYS A 82 6.25 12.95 -14.13
CA LYS A 82 4.86 12.55 -14.34
C LYS A 82 4.01 12.83 -13.08
N ALA A 83 4.50 12.42 -11.91
CA ALA A 83 3.86 12.63 -10.62
C ALA A 83 4.00 14.06 -10.06
N LEU A 84 4.72 14.99 -10.71
CA LEU A 84 4.85 16.36 -10.21
C LEU A 84 4.17 17.39 -11.12
N PHE A 85 4.13 17.12 -12.43
CA PHE A 85 3.70 18.11 -13.43
C PHE A 85 2.53 17.64 -14.30
N ASN A 86 2.13 16.37 -14.18
CA ASN A 86 1.23 15.72 -15.13
C ASN A 86 0.11 14.90 -14.45
N TRP A 87 -0.35 15.37 -13.29
CA TRP A 87 -1.53 14.82 -12.58
C TRP A 87 -2.79 14.92 -13.43
#